data_AF-F9SWI4-F1
#
_entry.id   AF-F9SWI4-F1
#
_cell.length_a   1.000
_cell.length_b   1.000
_cell.length_c   1.000
_cell.angle_alpha   90.00
_cell.angle_beta   90.00
_cell.angle_gamma   90.00
#
_symmetry.space_group_name_H-M   'P 1'
#
loop_
_entity.id
_entity.type
_entity.pdbx_description
1 polymer ?
#
loop_
_entity_poly.entity_id
_entity_poly.type
_entity_poly.pdbx_seq_one_letter_code
_entity_poly.pdbx_strand_id
1 'polypeptide(L)'
;MNNIIASFIVISGLALGWLLALFGVSEHNRHFNSNTVTHIEIDDYRNAQSISLPIRFELTLKENQTYGVFAMLPSSQVGFSGKGAYTHNHQGMMFMYDTHTPLELDDAKEGLVEQLFVRPGAFDGRMTFVELDNDHAILVGHKVALYLQP
;
A
#
# COMPACT_ATOMS: atom_id res chain seq x y z
N MET A 1 43.28 -25.08 -29.07
CA MET A 1 43.11 -23.64 -28.76
C MET A 1 41.65 -23.17 -28.82
N ASN A 2 40.77 -23.82 -29.58
CA ASN A 2 39.38 -23.37 -29.80
C ASN A 2 38.42 -23.61 -28.61
N ASN A 3 38.59 -24.73 -27.88
CA ASN A 3 37.65 -25.11 -26.81
C ASN A 3 37.79 -24.26 -25.54
N ILE A 4 38.99 -23.74 -25.24
CA ILE A 4 39.23 -22.92 -24.05
C ILE A 4 38.57 -21.54 -24.20
N ILE A 5 38.65 -20.96 -25.41
CA ILE A 5 38.05 -19.67 -25.73
C ILE A 5 36.51 -19.79 -25.68
N ALA A 6 35.96 -20.87 -26.23
CA ALA A 6 34.52 -21.14 -26.19
C ALA A 6 34.01 -21.29 -24.75
N SER A 7 34.71 -22.04 -23.90
CA SER A 7 34.34 -22.18 -22.49
C SER A 7 34.40 -20.85 -21.72
N PHE A 8 35.40 -20.01 -22.02
CA PHE A 8 35.51 -18.70 -21.37
C PHE A 8 34.34 -17.79 -21.75
N ILE A 9 33.94 -17.76 -23.02
CA ILE A 9 32.79 -16.97 -23.50
C ILE A 9 31.49 -17.42 -22.85
N VAL A 10 31.28 -18.74 -22.70
CA VAL A 10 30.07 -19.29 -22.06
C VAL A 10 30.02 -18.93 -20.58
N ILE A 11 31.14 -19.06 -19.85
CA ILE A 11 31.20 -18.72 -18.43
C ILE A 11 31.02 -17.22 -18.21
N SER A 12 31.65 -16.38 -19.04
CA SER A 12 31.45 -14.93 -18.99
C SER A 12 30.01 -14.54 -19.32
N GLY A 13 29.39 -15.17 -20.31
CA GLY A 13 27.99 -14.95 -20.68
C GLY A 13 27.02 -15.34 -19.56
N LEU A 14 27.25 -16.48 -18.89
CA LEU A 14 26.47 -16.90 -17.73
C LEU A 14 26.65 -15.96 -16.55
N ALA A 15 27.87 -15.51 -16.27
CA ALA A 15 28.16 -14.57 -15.20
C ALA A 15 27.53 -13.19 -15.45
N LEU A 16 27.59 -12.69 -16.70
CA LEU A 16 26.92 -11.46 -17.12
C LEU A 16 25.40 -11.59 -17.06
N GLY A 17 24.84 -12.74 -17.48
CA GLY A 17 23.40 -13.01 -17.36
C GLY A 17 22.93 -13.04 -15.90
N TRP A 18 23.73 -13.64 -15.00
CA TRP A 18 23.46 -13.63 -13.56
C TRP A 18 23.57 -12.23 -12.94
N LEU A 19 24.59 -11.45 -13.33
CA LEU A 19 24.74 -10.06 -12.91
C LEU A 19 23.57 -9.21 -13.39
N LEU A 20 23.17 -9.35 -14.65
CA LEU A 20 22.01 -8.64 -15.21
C LEU A 20 20.69 -9.08 -14.57
N ALA A 21 20.55 -10.32 -14.13
CA ALA A 21 19.39 -10.78 -13.36
C ALA A 21 19.36 -10.19 -11.94
N LEU A 22 20.52 -9.94 -11.31
CA LEU A 22 20.61 -9.22 -10.03
C LEU A 22 20.34 -7.71 -10.19
N PHE A 23 20.62 -7.14 -11.35
CA PHE A 23 20.27 -5.76 -11.72
C PHE A 23 18.96 -5.63 -12.50
N GLY A 24 18.19 -6.73 -12.59
CA GLY A 24 16.83 -6.72 -13.12
C GLY A 24 16.03 -5.66 -12.36
N VAL A 25 15.46 -4.73 -13.13
CA VAL A 25 14.82 -3.52 -12.63
C VAL A 25 13.84 -3.87 -11.50
N SER A 26 14.12 -3.32 -10.32
CA SER A 26 13.33 -3.49 -9.09
C SER A 26 11.89 -3.00 -9.31
N GLU A 27 10.95 -3.94 -9.46
CA GLU A 27 9.51 -3.69 -9.69
C GLU A 27 8.76 -3.08 -8.50
N HIS A 28 9.44 -2.60 -7.45
CA HIS A 28 8.82 -2.41 -6.13
C HIS A 28 8.69 -0.96 -5.64
N ASN A 29 9.17 0.03 -6.40
CA ASN A 29 8.69 1.40 -6.21
C ASN A 29 7.30 1.52 -6.84
N ARG A 30 6.26 1.23 -6.05
CA ARG A 30 4.86 1.31 -6.48
C ARG A 30 4.14 2.37 -5.66
N HIS A 31 3.52 3.31 -6.36
CA HIS A 31 2.65 4.32 -5.77
C HIS A 31 1.20 3.94 -6.03
N PHE A 32 0.46 3.69 -4.97
CA PHE A 32 -0.96 3.39 -5.01
C PHE A 32 -1.72 4.63 -4.57
N ASN A 33 -2.64 5.08 -5.41
CA ASN A 33 -3.56 6.16 -5.09
C ASN A 33 -4.98 5.64 -5.21
N SER A 34 -5.82 5.95 -4.25
CA SER A 34 -7.22 5.57 -4.29
C SER A 34 -8.11 6.66 -3.70
N ASN A 35 -9.13 7.01 -4.46
CA ASN A 35 -10.29 7.74 -3.96
C ASN A 35 -11.35 6.69 -3.59
N THR A 36 -11.32 6.23 -2.34
CA THR A 36 -12.25 5.20 -1.85
C THR A 36 -13.41 5.82 -1.10
N VAL A 37 -14.50 5.07 -0.96
CA VAL A 37 -15.60 5.41 -0.07
C VAL A 37 -15.61 4.37 1.05
N THR A 38 -15.36 4.77 2.30
CA THR A 38 -15.53 3.86 3.45
C THR A 38 -16.99 3.83 3.84
N HIS A 39 -17.52 2.62 3.96
CA HIS A 39 -18.87 2.36 4.45
C HIS A 39 -18.81 2.03 5.95
N ILE A 40 -19.50 2.82 6.78
CA ILE A 40 -19.68 2.52 8.20
C ILE A 40 -21.15 2.21 8.40
N GLU A 41 -21.43 0.97 8.78
CA GLU A 41 -22.76 0.53 9.20
C GLU A 41 -22.81 0.50 10.73
N ILE A 42 -23.75 1.27 11.30
CA ILE A 42 -24.08 1.22 12.73
C ILE A 42 -25.34 0.37 12.84
N ASP A 43 -25.16 -0.84 13.34
CA ASP A 43 -26.24 -1.80 13.54
C ASP A 43 -26.87 -1.56 14.91
N ASP A 44 -27.93 -0.74 14.96
CA ASP A 44 -28.83 -0.65 16.12
C ASP A 44 -30.00 -1.61 15.89
N TYR A 45 -30.42 -2.33 16.94
CA TYR A 45 -31.49 -3.35 16.93
C TYR A 45 -32.85 -2.83 16.40
N ARG A 46 -32.95 -1.53 16.11
CA ARG A 46 -34.14 -0.85 15.60
C ARG A 46 -33.94 -0.13 14.27
N ASN A 47 -32.71 0.17 13.83
CA ASN A 47 -32.41 0.86 12.56
C ASN A 47 -30.92 0.69 12.20
N ALA A 48 -30.64 0.06 11.05
CA ALA A 48 -29.31 0.10 10.46
C ALA A 48 -29.08 1.49 9.82
N GLN A 49 -28.10 2.23 10.32
CA GLN A 49 -27.67 3.49 9.70
C GLN A 49 -26.31 3.30 9.05
N SER A 50 -26.26 3.49 7.74
CA SER A 50 -25.01 3.45 6.98
C SER A 50 -24.58 4.85 6.55
N ILE A 51 -23.31 5.19 6.78
CA ILE A 51 -22.69 6.40 6.21
C ILE A 51 -21.55 6.02 5.28
N SER A 52 -21.52 6.65 4.11
CA SER A 52 -20.47 6.52 3.12
C SER A 52 -19.60 7.77 3.16
N LEU A 53 -18.32 7.60 3.46
CA LEU A 53 -17.37 8.70 3.66
C LEU A 53 -16.32 8.70 2.55
N PRO A 54 -16.19 9.81 1.79
CA PRO A 54 -15.13 9.93 0.80
C PRO A 54 -13.79 10.00 1.51
N ILE A 55 -12.83 9.17 1.07
CA ILE A 55 -11.47 9.13 1.61
C ILE A 55 -10.49 9.27 0.46
N ARG A 56 -9.56 10.21 0.64
CA ARG A 56 -8.33 10.23 -0.13
C ARG A 56 -7.31 9.34 0.57
N PHE A 57 -6.82 8.35 -0.14
CA PHE A 57 -5.87 7.38 0.40
C PHE A 57 -4.67 7.22 -0.54
N GLU A 58 -3.46 7.40 -0.02
CA GLU A 58 -2.22 7.25 -0.76
C GLU A 58 -1.28 6.32 0.00
N LEU A 59 -0.78 5.30 -0.70
CA LEU A 59 0.19 4.34 -0.18
C LEU A 59 1.40 4.32 -1.12
N THR A 60 2.57 4.57 -0.55
CA THR A 60 3.84 4.48 -1.28
C THR A 60 4.66 3.33 -0.72
N LEU A 61 4.93 2.33 -1.55
CA LEU A 61 5.85 1.26 -1.22
C LEU A 61 7.26 1.62 -1.68
N LYS A 62 8.25 1.38 -0.82
CA LYS A 62 9.66 1.59 -1.11
C LYS A 62 10.39 0.26 -1.23
N GLU A 63 11.52 0.28 -1.95
CA GLU A 63 12.36 -0.89 -2.22
C GLU A 63 12.96 -1.53 -0.98
N ASN A 64 13.20 -0.75 0.08
CA ASN A 64 13.75 -1.21 1.35
C ASN A 64 12.69 -1.87 2.26
N GLN A 65 11.58 -2.35 1.71
CA GLN A 65 10.46 -2.96 2.46
C GLN A 65 9.83 -2.04 3.50
N THR A 66 9.85 -0.73 3.23
CA THR A 66 9.13 0.27 4.04
C THR A 66 8.03 0.91 3.23
N TYR A 67 7.02 1.45 3.90
CA TYR A 67 5.94 2.17 3.27
C TYR A 67 5.72 3.54 3.91
N GLY A 68 5.12 4.44 3.13
CA GLY A 68 4.51 5.67 3.63
C GLY A 68 3.02 5.64 3.29
N VAL A 69 2.19 6.11 4.20
CA VAL A 69 0.74 6.18 4.04
C VAL A 69 0.23 7.57 4.38
N PHE A 70 -0.73 8.04 3.60
CA PHE A 70 -1.50 9.25 3.85
C PHE A 70 -2.98 8.94 3.64
N ALA A 71 -3.81 9.30 4.61
CA ALA A 71 -5.25 9.10 4.52
C ALA A 71 -5.97 10.33 5.04
N MET A 72 -7.00 10.78 4.34
CA MET A 72 -7.75 11.98 4.68
C MET A 72 -9.22 11.84 4.34
N LEU A 73 -10.09 12.28 5.24
CA LEU A 73 -11.50 12.58 5.03
C LEU A 73 -11.61 14.05 4.56
N PRO A 74 -11.80 14.33 3.26
CA PRO A 74 -11.71 15.70 2.74
C PRO A 74 -12.79 16.61 3.32
N SER A 75 -14.00 16.09 3.56
CA SER A 75 -15.16 16.87 4.02
C SER A 75 -15.09 17.27 5.51
N SER A 76 -14.29 16.57 6.30
CA SER A 76 -14.06 16.89 7.72
C SER A 76 -12.66 17.41 8.00
N GLN A 77 -11.80 17.48 6.96
CA GLN A 77 -10.39 17.87 7.08
C GLN A 77 -9.67 17.09 8.18
N VAL A 78 -9.99 15.80 8.29
CA VAL A 78 -9.37 14.91 9.27
C VAL A 78 -8.53 13.88 8.53
N GLY A 79 -7.29 13.71 8.94
CA GLY A 79 -6.43 12.71 8.33
C GLY A 79 -5.28 12.29 9.21
N PHE A 80 -4.51 11.34 8.69
CA PHE A 80 -3.26 10.92 9.29
C PHE A 80 -2.23 10.67 8.20
N SER A 81 -0.97 10.77 8.61
CA SER A 81 0.16 10.23 7.88
C SER A 81 0.85 9.17 8.72
N GLY A 82 1.55 8.26 8.06
CA GLY A 82 2.32 7.25 8.76
C GLY A 82 3.34 6.58 7.88
N LYS A 83 4.14 5.73 8.52
CA LYS A 83 5.14 4.88 7.87
C LYS A 83 5.39 3.66 8.72
N GLY A 84 5.94 2.64 8.08
CA GLY A 84 6.34 1.41 8.74
C GLY A 84 7.04 0.45 7.79
N ALA A 85 7.19 -0.78 8.24
CA ALA A 85 7.71 -1.88 7.43
C ALA A 85 6.55 -2.68 6.81
N TYR A 86 6.78 -3.30 5.66
CA TYR A 86 5.84 -4.28 5.12
C TYR A 86 6.56 -5.57 4.75
N THR A 87 5.83 -6.68 4.84
CA THR A 87 6.26 -7.96 4.29
C THR A 87 5.23 -8.42 3.26
N HIS A 88 5.66 -9.16 2.25
CA HIS A 88 4.78 -9.71 1.24
C HIS A 88 4.99 -11.21 1.10
N ASN A 89 3.91 -11.94 0.86
CA ASN A 89 3.94 -13.36 0.53
C ASN A 89 2.79 -13.69 -0.44
N HIS A 90 2.67 -14.97 -0.80
CA HIS A 90 1.61 -15.47 -1.70
C HIS A 90 0.17 -15.22 -1.20
N GLN A 91 -0.02 -14.80 0.06
CA GLN A 91 -1.32 -14.50 0.65
C GLN A 91 -1.62 -12.99 0.69
N GLY A 92 -0.68 -12.14 0.26
CA GLY A 92 -0.81 -10.69 0.22
C GLY A 92 0.32 -9.96 0.96
N MET A 93 0.06 -8.71 1.32
CA MET A 93 0.99 -7.84 2.04
C MET A 93 0.54 -7.65 3.48
N MET A 94 1.50 -7.68 4.42
CA MET A 94 1.29 -7.38 5.83
C MET A 94 2.02 -6.08 6.15
N PHE A 95 1.28 -5.09 6.63
CA PHE A 95 1.81 -3.80 7.04
C PHE A 95 1.99 -3.76 8.55
N MET A 96 3.20 -3.42 8.98
CA MET A 96 3.59 -3.24 10.38
C MET A 96 3.87 -1.77 10.62
N TYR A 97 3.04 -1.15 11.46
CA TYR A 97 3.07 0.29 11.69
C TYR A 97 4.19 0.69 12.66
N ASP A 98 5.01 1.67 12.28
CA ASP A 98 6.04 2.24 13.15
C ASP A 98 5.61 3.59 13.74
N THR A 99 5.13 4.49 12.88
CA THR A 99 4.77 5.86 13.30
C THR A 99 3.42 6.29 12.74
N HIS A 100 2.57 6.85 13.60
CA HIS A 100 1.27 7.41 13.27
C HIS A 100 1.20 8.87 13.69
N THR A 101 0.90 9.76 12.76
CA THR A 101 0.81 11.20 13.02
C THR A 101 -0.51 11.71 12.47
N PRO A 102 -1.49 12.04 13.33
CA PRO A 102 -2.68 12.78 12.93
C PRO A 102 -2.28 14.09 12.24
N LEU A 103 -3.04 14.50 11.23
CA LEU A 103 -2.83 15.79 10.57
C LEU A 103 -3.47 16.88 11.43
N GLU A 104 -2.70 17.92 11.77
CA GLU A 104 -3.21 19.13 12.39
C GLU A 104 -3.70 20.06 11.28
N LEU A 105 -5.01 20.23 11.17
CA LEU A 105 -5.67 21.09 10.18
C LEU A 105 -6.62 22.04 10.92
N ASP A 106 -6.55 23.34 10.59
CA ASP A 106 -7.18 24.42 11.35
C ASP A 106 -8.72 24.30 11.48
N ASP A 107 -9.37 23.53 10.59
CA ASP A 107 -10.83 23.32 10.55
C ASP A 107 -11.23 21.83 10.72
N ALA A 108 -10.38 21.02 11.36
CA ALA A 108 -10.65 19.61 11.58
C ALA A 108 -11.92 19.38 12.45
N LYS A 109 -12.86 18.55 11.98
CA LYS A 109 -14.02 18.15 12.78
C LYS A 109 -13.64 17.05 13.76
N GLU A 110 -13.96 17.21 15.05
CA GLU A 110 -13.66 16.22 16.10
C GLU A 110 -14.82 15.25 16.38
N GLY A 111 -15.52 14.77 15.35
CA GLY A 111 -16.60 13.80 15.52
C GLY A 111 -16.10 12.40 15.90
N LEU A 112 -17.02 11.54 16.38
CA LEU A 112 -16.70 10.15 16.75
C LEU A 112 -16.09 9.37 15.58
N VAL A 113 -16.63 9.57 14.37
CA VAL A 113 -16.17 8.94 13.13
C VAL A 113 -14.75 9.37 12.81
N GLU A 114 -14.48 10.66 12.90
CA GLU A 114 -13.18 11.26 12.66
C GLU A 114 -12.12 10.75 13.64
N GLN A 115 -12.46 10.64 14.93
CA GLN A 115 -11.59 10.08 15.97
C GLN A 115 -11.26 8.60 15.73
N LEU A 116 -12.23 7.81 15.23
CA LEU A 116 -11.98 6.41 14.86
C LEU A 116 -11.10 6.29 13.61
N PHE A 117 -11.19 7.28 12.70
CA PHE A 117 -10.40 7.31 11.47
C PHE A 117 -8.91 7.59 11.72
N VAL A 118 -8.58 8.51 12.64
CA VAL A 118 -7.18 8.89 12.97
C VAL A 118 -6.57 8.07 14.10
N ARG A 119 -7.20 6.95 14.48
CA ARG A 119 -6.66 6.11 15.52
C ARG A 119 -5.38 5.40 15.02
N PRO A 120 -4.33 5.31 15.85
CA PRO A 120 -3.21 4.41 15.56
C PRO A 120 -3.70 3.00 15.27
N GLY A 121 -3.20 2.41 14.18
CA GLY A 121 -3.62 1.11 13.70
C GLY A 121 -4.82 1.11 12.74
N ALA A 122 -5.35 2.27 12.34
CA ALA A 122 -6.47 2.33 11.40
C ALA A 122 -6.17 1.69 10.03
N PHE A 123 -4.90 1.65 9.62
CA PHE A 123 -4.42 1.04 8.38
C PHE A 123 -3.81 -0.37 8.58
N ASP A 124 -3.57 -0.80 9.82
CA ASP A 124 -2.79 -2.00 10.10
C ASP A 124 -3.45 -3.26 9.57
N GLY A 125 -2.60 -4.22 9.22
CA GLY A 125 -3.00 -5.59 8.97
C GLY A 125 -2.71 -6.05 7.56
N ARG A 126 -3.35 -7.17 7.22
CA ARG A 126 -3.15 -7.86 5.95
C ARG A 126 -4.02 -7.23 4.87
N MET A 127 -3.40 -6.97 3.72
CA MET A 127 -4.10 -6.64 2.48
C MET A 127 -3.86 -7.73 1.45
N THR A 128 -4.92 -8.19 0.80
CA THR A 128 -4.83 -9.13 -0.31
C THR A 128 -4.38 -8.38 -1.55
N PHE A 129 -3.35 -8.89 -2.21
CA PHE A 129 -2.89 -8.38 -3.49
C PHE A 129 -3.58 -9.14 -4.62
N VAL A 130 -4.23 -8.42 -5.52
CA VAL A 130 -4.94 -8.96 -6.69
C VAL A 130 -4.33 -8.32 -7.93
N GLU A 131 -3.63 -9.12 -8.74
CA GLU A 131 -3.12 -8.68 -10.03
C GLU A 131 -4.27 -8.54 -11.03
N LEU A 132 -4.29 -7.43 -11.76
CA LEU A 132 -5.20 -7.19 -12.87
C LEU A 132 -4.31 -7.03 -14.11
N ASP A 133 -4.55 -7.80 -15.18
CA ASP A 133 -3.70 -7.81 -16.37
C ASP A 133 -3.23 -6.41 -16.83
N ASN A 134 -2.02 -6.31 -17.40
CA ASN A 134 -1.36 -5.08 -17.89
C ASN A 134 -0.86 -4.13 -16.79
N ASP A 135 0.02 -4.62 -15.90
CA ASP A 135 0.67 -3.83 -14.84
C ASP A 135 -0.29 -3.16 -13.82
N HIS A 136 -1.55 -3.58 -13.83
CA HIS A 136 -2.56 -3.14 -12.89
C HIS A 136 -2.62 -4.08 -11.69
N ALA A 137 -3.00 -3.55 -10.54
CA ALA A 137 -3.21 -4.36 -9.35
C ALA A 137 -4.17 -3.66 -8.39
N ILE A 138 -4.83 -4.43 -7.54
CA ILE A 138 -5.61 -3.93 -6.42
C ILE A 138 -5.05 -4.51 -5.12
N LEU A 139 -4.89 -3.66 -4.13
CA LEU A 139 -4.70 -4.05 -2.74
C LEU A 139 -6.00 -3.92 -1.99
N VAL A 140 -6.56 -5.06 -1.57
CA VAL A 140 -7.81 -5.14 -0.83
C VAL A 140 -7.50 -5.32 0.64
N GLY A 141 -7.68 -4.26 1.42
CA GLY A 141 -7.69 -4.30 2.88
C GLY A 141 -9.11 -4.52 3.42
N HIS A 142 -9.22 -4.64 4.73
CA HIS A 142 -10.52 -4.81 5.39
C HIS A 142 -11.47 -3.61 5.22
N LYS A 143 -10.92 -2.40 5.02
CA LYS A 143 -11.68 -1.15 4.97
C LYS A 143 -11.52 -0.37 3.66
N VAL A 144 -10.53 -0.74 2.82
CA VAL A 144 -10.15 0.02 1.63
C VAL A 144 -9.73 -0.91 0.50
N ALA A 145 -9.96 -0.48 -0.74
CA ALA A 145 -9.39 -1.10 -1.93
C ALA A 145 -8.53 -0.06 -2.66
N LEU A 146 -7.24 -0.34 -2.81
CA LEU A 146 -6.27 0.58 -3.41
C LEU A 146 -5.90 0.09 -4.80
N TYR A 147 -6.08 0.94 -5.80
CA TYR A 147 -5.73 0.64 -7.17
C TYR A 147 -4.30 1.09 -7.48
N LEU A 148 -3.54 0.25 -8.17
CA LEU A 148 -2.24 0.61 -8.71
C LEU A 148 -2.45 1.41 -9.99
N GLN A 149 -2.01 2.67 -9.96
CA GLN A 149 -1.99 3.52 -11.13
C GLN A 149 -0.69 3.24 -11.91
N PRO A 150 -0.75 2.91 -13.21
CA PRO A 150 0.43 2.69 -14.04
C PRO A 150 1.20 3.99 -14.30
#